data_AF-A0A498SL47-F1
#
_entry.id   AF-A0A498SL47-F1
#
_cell.length_a   1.000
_cell.length_b   1.000
_cell.length_c   1.000
_cell.angle_alpha   90.00
_cell.angle_beta   90.00
_cell.angle_gamma   90.00
#
_symmetry.space_group_name_H-M   'P 1'
#
loop_
_entity.id
_entity.type
_entity.pdbx_description
1 polymer ?
#
loop_
_entity_poly.entity_id
_entity_poly.type
_entity_poly.pdbx_seq_one_letter_code
_entity_poly.pdbx_strand_id
1 'polypeptide(L)'
;MVNNIIEGIYCLVQTSGLGGLRHNTVVVVWPDEWATSHEITVCQRFVSTLRAADAADCAILVPKNVKIFPSSQVKLHGYLDVWWIVHDGGLLMLLPFLLKQNKTWRNTRLRLFTIAQMDDNTFNMKKDLETFLYHLRIEAQVFVIELPDSDISEYTYERTMKMEERVRLLKDMQVGERKLDVQSAVVEAARERKLSRISEEDQLLHAKAC
;
A
#
# COMPACT_ATOMS: atom_id res chain seq x y z
N MET A 1 14.69 -26.07 21.79
CA MET A 1 14.60 -25.03 22.84
C MET A 1 15.37 -23.84 22.28
N VAL A 2 14.71 -22.72 22.00
CA VAL A 2 15.38 -21.56 21.40
C VAL A 2 16.06 -20.77 22.53
N ASN A 3 17.37 -20.58 22.44
CA ASN A 3 18.15 -19.93 23.50
C ASN A 3 18.29 -18.40 23.29
N ASN A 4 17.81 -17.89 22.15
CA ASN A 4 17.89 -16.49 21.75
C ASN A 4 16.54 -15.98 21.23
N ILE A 5 16.07 -14.84 21.75
CA ILE A 5 14.82 -14.21 21.33
C ILE A 5 14.80 -13.96 19.81
N ILE A 6 15.94 -13.57 19.23
CA ILE A 6 16.05 -13.29 17.79
C ILE A 6 15.77 -14.55 16.97
N GLU A 7 16.40 -15.67 17.29
CA GLU A 7 16.13 -16.97 16.64
C GLU A 7 14.66 -17.39 16.81
N GLY A 8 14.07 -17.08 17.97
CA GLY A 8 12.67 -17.35 18.24
C GLY A 8 11.73 -16.58 17.32
N ILE A 9 12.06 -15.31 17.05
CA ILE A 9 11.32 -14.47 16.10
C ILE A 9 11.45 -15.03 14.67
N TYR A 10 12.66 -15.38 14.22
CA TYR A 10 12.86 -15.99 12.90
C TYR A 10 12.04 -17.27 12.74
N CYS A 11 12.10 -18.17 13.74
CA CYS A 11 11.33 -19.40 13.75
C CYS A 11 9.83 -19.11 13.71
N LEU A 12 9.34 -18.20 14.55
CA LEU A 12 7.93 -17.83 14.60
C LEU A 12 7.43 -17.32 13.24
N VAL A 13 8.14 -16.39 12.60
CA VAL A 13 7.73 -15.85 11.30
C VAL A 13 7.72 -16.95 10.23
N GLN A 14 8.72 -17.82 10.20
CA GLN A 14 8.86 -18.84 9.15
C GLN A 14 7.93 -20.05 9.33
N THR A 15 7.64 -20.44 10.57
CA THR A 15 6.90 -21.67 10.86
C THR A 15 5.45 -21.42 11.29
N SER A 16 5.04 -20.17 11.50
CA SER A 16 3.64 -19.87 11.83
C SER A 16 2.72 -20.12 10.65
N GLY A 17 1.75 -21.01 10.86
CA GLY A 17 0.77 -21.40 9.87
C GLY A 17 0.34 -22.85 10.07
N LEU A 18 -0.72 -23.25 9.37
CA LEU A 18 -1.17 -24.64 9.37
C LEU A 18 -1.53 -25.03 7.94
N GLY A 19 -0.77 -25.97 7.38
CA GLY A 19 -0.92 -26.40 5.98
C GLY A 19 -0.71 -25.24 5.00
N GLY A 20 -1.72 -24.94 4.18
CA GLY A 20 -1.70 -23.83 3.24
C GLY A 20 -1.99 -22.45 3.85
N LEU A 21 -2.50 -22.40 5.09
CA LEU A 21 -2.78 -21.13 5.77
C LEU A 21 -1.49 -20.57 6.36
N ARG A 22 -0.98 -19.51 5.75
CA ARG A 22 0.18 -18.75 6.20
C ARG A 22 -0.22 -17.29 6.39
N HIS A 23 0.40 -16.64 7.37
CA HIS A 23 0.26 -15.19 7.50
C HIS A 23 0.95 -14.52 6.30
N ASN A 24 0.45 -13.35 5.91
CA ASN A 24 0.98 -12.56 4.80
C ASN A 24 1.47 -11.18 5.26
N THR A 25 1.32 -10.87 6.55
CA THR A 25 1.65 -9.57 7.13
C THR A 25 2.17 -9.78 8.54
N VAL A 26 3.37 -9.25 8.81
CA VAL A 26 3.95 -9.17 10.15
C VAL A 26 3.73 -7.75 10.68
N VAL A 27 3.03 -7.65 11.81
CA VAL A 27 2.81 -6.37 12.51
C VAL A 27 3.78 -6.29 13.67
N VAL A 28 4.65 -5.29 13.69
CA VAL A 28 5.66 -5.10 14.74
C VAL A 28 5.64 -3.65 15.22
N VAL A 29 5.53 -3.45 16.54
CA VAL A 29 5.44 -2.10 17.11
C VAL A 29 6.78 -1.37 16.99
N TRP A 30 6.74 -0.07 16.71
CA TRP A 30 7.93 0.78 16.72
C TRP A 30 8.64 0.72 18.09
N PRO A 31 9.99 0.57 18.12
CA PRO A 31 10.72 0.49 19.38
C PRO A 31 10.89 1.89 19.99
N ASP A 32 9.89 2.43 20.70
CA ASP A 32 9.91 3.83 21.21
C ASP A 32 11.18 4.21 21.99
N GLU A 33 11.75 3.26 22.75
CA GLU A 33 12.89 3.48 23.64
C GLU A 33 14.25 3.34 22.94
N TRP A 34 14.30 3.12 21.63
CA TRP A 34 15.54 2.87 20.89
C TRP A 34 16.60 3.97 21.02
N ALA A 35 16.17 5.23 21.21
CA ALA A 35 17.04 6.38 21.30
C ALA A 35 17.51 6.69 22.73
N THR A 36 16.75 6.26 23.74
CA THR A 36 17.04 6.51 25.17
C THR A 36 17.72 5.32 25.82
N SER A 37 17.33 4.12 25.41
CA SER A 37 18.01 2.87 25.70
C SER A 37 19.36 2.89 25.01
N HIS A 38 20.45 2.87 25.77
CA HIS A 38 21.79 2.61 25.23
C HIS A 38 21.96 1.11 24.86
N GLU A 39 20.88 0.33 24.87
CA GLU A 39 20.91 -1.08 24.52
C GLU A 39 20.73 -1.26 23.00
N ILE A 40 21.85 -1.57 22.35
CA ILE A 40 21.92 -1.98 20.94
C ILE A 40 20.95 -3.15 20.63
N THR A 41 20.63 -3.96 21.64
CA THR A 41 19.76 -5.14 21.54
C THR A 41 18.33 -4.79 21.12
N VAL A 42 17.79 -3.62 21.49
CA VAL A 42 16.42 -3.20 21.11
C VAL A 42 16.33 -2.96 19.60
N CYS A 43 17.25 -2.18 19.06
CA CYS A 43 17.36 -1.94 17.62
C CYS A 43 17.63 -3.24 16.85
N GLN A 44 18.54 -4.08 17.35
CA GLN A 44 18.86 -5.37 16.72
C GLN A 44 17.65 -6.30 16.65
N ARG A 45 16.84 -6.37 17.70
CA ARG A 45 15.60 -7.19 17.71
C ARG A 45 14.60 -6.66 16.69
N PHE A 46 14.39 -5.35 16.65
CA PHE A 46 13.49 -4.73 15.68
C PHE A 46 13.94 -5.01 14.23
N VAL A 47 15.19 -4.69 13.90
CA VAL A 47 15.76 -4.93 12.56
C VAL A 47 15.75 -6.41 12.19
N SER A 48 16.04 -7.31 13.13
CA SER A 48 15.98 -8.75 12.88
C SER A 48 14.56 -9.22 12.59
N THR A 49 13.54 -8.63 13.22
CA THR A 49 12.14 -8.92 12.93
C THR A 49 11.76 -8.47 11.52
N LEU A 50 12.22 -7.29 11.09
CA LEU A 50 12.02 -6.80 9.72
C LEU A 50 12.66 -7.73 8.70
N ARG A 51 13.91 -8.13 8.93
CA ARG A 51 14.63 -9.09 8.06
C ARG A 51 13.94 -10.46 8.02
N ALA A 52 13.40 -10.93 9.14
CA ALA A 52 12.66 -12.18 9.18
C ALA A 52 11.37 -12.12 8.37
N ALA A 53 10.64 -11.01 8.45
CA ALA A 53 9.40 -10.78 7.69
C ALA A 53 9.66 -10.65 6.18
N ASP A 54 10.69 -9.89 5.81
CA ASP A 54 11.14 -9.74 4.42
C ASP A 54 11.57 -11.09 3.82
N ALA A 55 12.40 -11.86 4.54
CA ALA A 55 12.83 -13.19 4.11
C ALA A 55 11.69 -14.23 4.03
N ALA A 56 10.53 -13.93 4.62
CA ALA A 56 9.32 -14.76 4.57
C ALA A 56 8.28 -14.23 3.57
N ASP A 57 8.66 -13.28 2.70
CA ASP A 57 7.79 -12.63 1.72
C ASP A 57 6.51 -12.04 2.33
N CYS A 58 6.59 -11.55 3.57
CA CYS A 58 5.47 -10.95 4.27
C CYS A 58 5.47 -9.43 4.15
N ALA A 59 4.28 -8.83 4.02
CA ALA A 59 4.12 -7.40 4.23
C ALA A 59 4.50 -7.02 5.66
N ILE A 60 5.04 -5.83 5.85
CA ILE A 60 5.45 -5.34 7.17
C ILE A 60 4.59 -4.13 7.53
N LEU A 61 3.99 -4.14 8.72
CA LEU A 61 3.26 -3.00 9.28
C LEU A 61 3.89 -2.58 10.60
N VAL A 62 4.34 -1.33 10.68
CA VAL A 62 4.98 -0.78 11.87
C VAL A 62 4.15 0.36 12.47
N PRO A 63 3.21 0.08 13.39
CA PRO A 63 2.50 1.13 14.09
C PRO A 63 3.44 1.82 15.09
N LYS A 64 3.50 3.15 15.00
CA LYS A 64 4.25 4.02 15.92
C LYS A 64 3.31 4.72 16.89
N ASN A 65 3.76 4.96 18.12
CA ASN A 65 2.98 5.58 19.18
C ASN A 65 1.67 4.81 19.48
N VAL A 66 1.71 3.48 19.55
CA VAL A 66 0.52 2.65 19.79
C VAL A 66 -0.23 3.00 21.07
N LYS A 67 0.46 3.58 22.06
CA LYS A 67 -0.11 4.01 23.35
C LYS A 67 -1.19 5.09 23.20
N ILE A 68 -1.19 5.87 22.11
CA ILE A 68 -2.19 6.90 21.84
C ILE A 68 -3.30 6.44 20.87
N PHE A 69 -3.29 5.17 20.44
CA PHE A 69 -4.33 4.67 19.54
C PHE A 69 -5.71 4.66 20.25
N PRO A 70 -6.80 4.95 19.51
CA PRO A 70 -8.14 4.96 20.08
C PRO A 70 -8.56 3.56 20.52
N SER A 71 -9.35 3.48 21.59
CA SER A 71 -10.06 2.24 21.92
C SER A 71 -11.24 2.03 20.95
N SER A 72 -11.70 0.78 20.82
CA SER A 72 -12.80 0.43 19.91
C SER A 72 -14.16 1.09 20.24
N GLN A 73 -14.28 1.73 21.42
CA GLN A 73 -15.50 2.43 21.84
C GLN A 73 -15.52 3.89 21.39
N VAL A 74 -14.36 4.46 21.06
CA VAL A 74 -14.24 5.85 20.62
C VAL A 74 -14.57 5.94 19.14
N LYS A 75 -15.32 6.97 18.74
CA LYS A 75 -15.54 7.34 17.34
C LYS A 75 -14.67 8.55 17.03
N LEU A 76 -13.74 8.38 16.10
CA LEU A 76 -12.88 9.46 15.65
C LEU A 76 -13.56 10.30 14.57
N HIS A 77 -13.29 11.60 14.66
CA HIS A 77 -13.64 12.60 13.66
C HIS A 77 -12.35 13.32 13.28
N GLY A 78 -12.17 13.62 11.99
CA GLY A 78 -10.94 14.24 11.48
C GLY A 78 -10.48 13.59 10.19
N TYR A 79 -9.17 13.56 9.98
CA TYR A 79 -8.56 13.10 8.74
C TYR A 79 -7.74 11.83 8.93
N LEU A 80 -7.81 10.95 7.93
CA LEU A 80 -6.84 9.89 7.69
C LEU A 80 -5.96 10.37 6.54
N ASP A 81 -4.68 10.60 6.82
CA ASP A 81 -3.74 11.10 5.82
C ASP A 81 -2.87 9.95 5.33
N VAL A 82 -2.82 9.78 4.01
CA VAL A 82 -2.03 8.76 3.34
C VAL A 82 -0.99 9.44 2.49
N TRP A 83 0.28 9.21 2.80
CA TRP A 83 1.43 9.74 2.05
C TRP A 83 1.92 8.68 1.08
N TRP A 84 1.48 8.79 -0.17
CA TRP A 84 1.84 7.89 -1.24
C TRP A 84 3.14 8.34 -1.93
N ILE A 85 4.26 8.03 -1.27
CA ILE A 85 5.61 8.37 -1.76
C ILE A 85 6.11 7.29 -2.73
N VAL A 86 5.85 6.02 -2.45
CA VAL A 86 6.26 4.86 -3.26
C VAL A 86 5.05 4.00 -3.65
N HIS A 87 5.01 3.54 -4.90
CA HIS A 87 3.95 2.65 -5.38
C HIS A 87 4.10 1.23 -4.81
N ASP A 88 3.53 0.98 -3.62
CA ASP A 88 3.55 -0.32 -2.93
C ASP A 88 2.53 -1.33 -3.49
N GLY A 89 2.21 -1.28 -4.79
CA GLY A 89 1.26 -2.19 -5.42
C GLY A 89 -0.17 -2.13 -4.83
N GLY A 90 -0.57 -0.99 -4.27
CA GLY A 90 -1.93 -0.75 -3.77
C GLY A 90 -2.18 -1.12 -2.30
N LEU A 91 -1.21 -1.71 -1.59
CA LEU A 91 -1.33 -2.01 -0.15
C LEU A 91 -1.67 -0.75 0.67
N LEU A 92 -1.04 0.37 0.35
CA LEU A 92 -1.25 1.64 1.04
C LEU A 92 -2.70 2.15 0.95
N MET A 93 -3.41 1.83 -0.15
CA MET A 93 -4.82 2.18 -0.32
C MET A 93 -5.77 1.18 0.32
N LEU A 94 -5.33 -0.06 0.52
CA LEU A 94 -6.12 -1.10 1.20
C LEU A 94 -6.30 -0.77 2.70
N LEU A 95 -5.25 -0.28 3.36
CA LEU A 95 -5.29 0.06 4.80
C LEU A 95 -6.39 1.07 5.18
N PRO A 96 -6.47 2.29 4.59
CA PRO A 96 -7.51 3.26 4.94
C PRO A 96 -8.90 2.74 4.58
N PHE A 97 -9.04 1.95 3.51
CA PHE A 97 -10.30 1.31 3.15
C PHE A 97 -10.78 0.35 4.25
N LEU A 98 -9.90 -0.54 4.73
CA LEU A 98 -10.21 -1.48 5.82
C LEU A 98 -10.48 -0.75 7.14
N LEU A 99 -9.68 0.27 7.48
CA LEU A 99 -9.87 1.06 8.69
C LEU A 99 -11.25 1.72 8.71
N LYS A 100 -11.70 2.33 7.60
CA LYS A 100 -13.01 2.99 7.53
C LYS A 100 -14.21 2.03 7.66
N GLN A 101 -14.04 0.72 7.53
CA GLN A 101 -15.10 -0.23 7.84
C GLN A 101 -15.35 -0.32 9.36
N ASN A 102 -14.32 -0.09 10.17
CA ASN A 102 -14.38 -0.10 11.63
C ASN A 102 -15.15 1.11 12.19
N LYS A 103 -15.96 0.90 13.23
CA LYS A 103 -16.79 1.93 13.87
C LYS A 103 -15.99 3.13 14.39
N THR A 104 -14.75 2.90 14.81
CA THR A 104 -13.85 3.94 15.32
C THR A 104 -13.42 4.91 14.23
N TRP A 105 -13.18 4.45 13.01
CA TRP A 105 -12.60 5.27 11.95
C TRP A 105 -13.58 5.65 10.84
N ARG A 106 -14.79 5.07 10.82
CA ARG A 106 -15.80 5.27 9.77
C ARG A 106 -16.12 6.75 9.47
N ASN A 107 -16.08 7.60 10.49
CA ASN A 107 -16.45 9.02 10.37
C ASN A 107 -15.27 9.93 9.95
N THR A 108 -14.10 9.37 9.67
CA THR A 108 -12.92 10.12 9.22
C THR A 108 -12.96 10.39 7.72
N ARG A 109 -12.36 11.51 7.30
CA ARG A 109 -12.19 11.89 5.89
C ARG A 109 -10.80 11.50 5.41
N LEU A 110 -10.69 10.88 4.24
CA LEU A 110 -9.41 10.44 3.70
C LEU A 110 -8.76 11.56 2.87
N ARG A 111 -7.47 11.81 3.10
CA ARG A 111 -6.63 12.69 2.27
C ARG A 111 -5.46 11.88 1.74
N LEU A 112 -5.24 11.93 0.43
CA LEU A 112 -4.17 11.26 -0.26
C LEU A 112 -3.17 12.32 -0.73
N PHE A 113 -1.93 12.20 -0.28
CA PHE A 113 -0.82 13.06 -0.66
C PHE A 113 0.12 12.25 -1.55
N THR A 114 0.29 12.65 -2.80
CA THR A 114 1.29 12.07 -3.70
C THR A 114 2.41 13.08 -3.94
N ILE A 115 3.60 12.58 -4.22
CA ILE A 115 4.75 13.42 -4.58
C ILE A 115 4.91 13.42 -6.08
N ALA A 116 5.13 14.61 -6.64
CA ALA A 116 5.50 14.82 -8.04
C ALA A 116 6.90 15.41 -8.13
N GLN A 117 7.64 15.02 -9.15
CA GLN A 117 8.93 15.62 -9.51
C GLN A 117 8.71 16.92 -10.29
N MET A 118 9.75 17.75 -10.39
CA MET A 118 9.67 19.07 -11.05
C MET A 118 9.24 19.01 -12.52
N ASP A 119 9.53 17.90 -13.20
CA ASP A 119 9.19 17.69 -14.62
C ASP A 119 7.85 16.96 -14.82
N ASP A 120 7.18 16.55 -13.73
CA ASP A 120 5.91 15.82 -13.81
C ASP A 120 4.73 16.75 -14.12
N ASN A 121 3.78 16.24 -14.90
CA ASN A 121 2.50 16.91 -15.09
C ASN A 121 1.58 16.67 -13.88
N THR A 122 1.68 17.52 -12.87
CA THR A 122 0.93 17.43 -11.61
C THR A 122 -0.59 17.44 -11.81
N PHE A 123 -1.08 18.17 -12.81
CA PHE A 123 -2.50 18.21 -13.15
C PHE A 123 -3.03 16.85 -13.64
N ASN A 124 -2.33 16.22 -14.58
CA ASN A 124 -2.71 14.91 -15.09
C ASN A 124 -2.59 13.84 -13.98
N MET A 125 -1.51 13.89 -13.19
CA MET A 125 -1.30 12.98 -12.07
C MET A 125 -2.47 13.04 -11.08
N LYS A 126 -2.92 14.25 -10.71
CA LYS A 126 -4.08 14.43 -9.83
C LYS A 126 -5.34 13.81 -10.44
N LYS A 127 -5.63 14.10 -11.70
CA LYS A 127 -6.82 13.59 -12.41
C LYS A 127 -6.81 12.06 -12.51
N ASP A 128 -5.65 11.47 -12.79
CA ASP A 128 -5.50 10.02 -12.90
C ASP A 128 -5.70 9.33 -11.55
N LEU A 129 -5.19 9.94 -10.47
CA LEU A 129 -5.42 9.46 -9.10
C LEU A 129 -6.88 9.58 -8.66
N GLU A 130 -7.55 10.69 -8.99
CA GLU A 130 -8.99 10.86 -8.71
C GLU A 130 -9.82 9.81 -9.48
N THR A 131 -9.47 9.56 -10.73
CA THR A 131 -10.12 8.53 -11.55
C THR A 131 -9.89 7.12 -10.99
N PHE A 132 -8.67 6.83 -10.54
CA PHE A 132 -8.32 5.57 -9.90
C PHE A 132 -9.14 5.34 -8.62
N LEU A 133 -9.19 6.34 -7.73
CA LEU A 133 -9.97 6.29 -6.48
C LEU A 133 -11.47 6.12 -6.74
N TYR A 134 -11.99 6.80 -7.76
CA TYR A 134 -13.38 6.64 -8.19
C TYR A 134 -13.69 5.19 -8.57
N HIS A 135 -12.79 4.54 -9.33
CA HIS A 135 -12.96 3.13 -9.70
C HIS A 135 -12.86 2.16 -8.52
N LEU A 136 -12.06 2.51 -7.50
CA LEU A 136 -12.00 1.76 -6.23
C LEU A 136 -13.17 2.05 -5.28
N ARG A 137 -14.02 3.04 -5.59
CA ARG A 137 -15.09 3.55 -4.70
C ARG A 137 -14.55 4.03 -3.36
N ILE A 138 -13.36 4.62 -3.38
CA ILE A 138 -12.72 5.22 -2.21
C ILE A 138 -12.89 6.73 -2.31
N GLU A 139 -13.64 7.31 -1.36
CA GLU A 139 -13.80 8.77 -1.27
C GLU A 139 -12.60 9.37 -0.52
N ALA A 140 -11.76 10.10 -1.24
CA ALA A 140 -10.59 10.81 -0.71
C ALA A 140 -10.34 12.15 -1.40
N GLN A 141 -9.72 13.08 -0.69
CA GLN A 141 -9.19 14.33 -1.26
C GLN A 141 -7.77 14.10 -1.75
N VAL A 142 -7.45 14.45 -3.00
CA VAL A 142 -6.12 14.24 -3.59
C VAL A 142 -5.32 15.53 -3.59
N PHE A 143 -4.10 15.45 -3.04
CA PHE A 143 -3.10 16.51 -3.00
C PHE A 143 -1.84 16.03 -3.72
N VAL A 144 -1.38 16.79 -4.70
CA VAL A 144 -0.10 16.57 -5.38
C VAL A 144 0.88 17.60 -4.83
N ILE A 145 1.99 17.12 -4.26
CA ILE A 145 3.03 17.95 -3.65
C ILE A 145 4.28 17.83 -4.50
N GLU A 146 4.80 18.96 -4.94
CA GLU A 146 6.08 19.04 -5.64
C GLU A 146 7.20 19.08 -4.59
N LEU A 147 8.12 18.11 -4.67
CA LEU A 147 9.33 18.08 -3.84
C LEU A 147 10.56 17.98 -4.75
N PRO A 148 11.66 18.67 -4.41
CA PRO A 148 12.90 18.55 -5.17
C PRO A 148 13.51 17.14 -4.98
N ASP A 149 14.24 16.66 -6.01
CA ASP A 149 14.81 15.32 -6.01
C ASP A 149 15.76 15.04 -4.84
N SER A 150 16.42 16.08 -4.31
CA SER A 150 17.27 15.97 -3.11
C SER A 150 16.52 15.38 -1.92
N ASP A 151 15.25 15.73 -1.77
CA ASP A 151 14.45 15.42 -0.58
C ASP A 151 13.84 14.02 -0.64
N ILE A 152 13.82 13.41 -1.83
CA ILE A 152 13.23 12.09 -2.08
C ILE A 152 14.21 11.06 -2.63
N SER A 153 15.45 11.46 -2.91
CA SER A 153 16.48 10.68 -3.63
C SER A 153 16.68 9.24 -3.12
N GLU A 154 16.65 9.01 -1.81
CA GLU A 154 16.76 7.67 -1.22
C GLU A 154 15.59 6.76 -1.61
N TYR A 155 14.37 7.31 -1.66
CA TYR A 155 13.15 6.60 -2.05
C TYR A 155 13.06 6.40 -3.58
N THR A 156 13.53 7.36 -4.36
CA THR A 156 13.57 7.26 -5.83
C THR A 156 14.62 6.25 -6.31
N TYR A 157 15.78 6.18 -5.64
CA TYR A 157 16.85 5.26 -6.01
C TYR A 157 16.44 3.78 -5.90
N GLU A 158 15.86 3.38 -4.77
CA GLU A 158 15.34 2.01 -4.61
C GLU A 158 14.21 1.70 -5.60
N ARG A 159 13.31 2.68 -5.84
CA ARG A 159 12.20 2.53 -6.79
C ARG A 159 12.73 2.24 -8.20
N THR A 160 13.72 2.99 -8.66
CA THR A 160 14.33 2.79 -9.99
C THR A 160 14.99 1.41 -10.08
N MET A 161 15.79 1.01 -9.09
CA MET A 161 16.49 -0.29 -9.11
C MET A 161 15.54 -1.49 -9.09
N LYS A 162 14.56 -1.51 -8.18
CA LYS A 162 13.59 -2.63 -8.10
C LYS A 162 12.63 -2.64 -9.30
N MET A 163 12.26 -1.47 -9.83
CA MET A 163 11.46 -1.38 -11.05
C MET A 163 12.24 -1.91 -12.26
N GLU A 164 13.51 -1.55 -12.40
CA GLU A 164 14.37 -2.04 -13.49
C GLU A 164 14.59 -3.55 -13.42
N GLU A 165 14.82 -4.10 -12.22
CA GLU A 165 14.97 -5.54 -12.01
C GLU A 165 13.67 -6.29 -12.33
N ARG A 166 12.52 -5.75 -11.88
CA ARG A 166 11.19 -6.29 -12.18
C ARG A 166 10.86 -6.23 -13.66
N VAL A 167 11.14 -5.11 -14.33
CA VAL A 167 10.95 -4.93 -15.78
C VAL A 167 11.85 -5.90 -16.56
N ARG A 168 13.10 -6.12 -16.12
CA ARG A 168 14.02 -7.08 -16.74
C ARG A 168 13.47 -8.50 -16.65
N LEU A 169 13.10 -8.95 -15.45
CA LEU A 169 12.51 -10.29 -15.24
C LEU A 169 11.24 -10.51 -16.09
N LEU A 170 10.42 -9.47 -16.26
CA LEU A 170 9.15 -9.58 -16.99
C LEU A 170 9.32 -9.53 -18.51
N LYS A 171 10.34 -8.80 -19.02
CA LYS A 171 10.77 -8.90 -20.42
C LYS A 171 11.20 -10.33 -20.76
N ASP A 172 11.93 -10.98 -19.86
CA ASP A 172 12.35 -12.37 -20.01
C ASP A 172 11.15 -13.34 -20.02
N MET A 173 10.04 -12.98 -19.36
CA MET A 173 8.81 -13.78 -19.29
C MET A 173 7.77 -13.48 -20.39
N GLN A 174 8.03 -12.57 -21.34
CA GLN A 174 7.09 -12.14 -22.39
C GLN A 174 5.71 -11.66 -21.87
N VAL A 175 5.65 -11.17 -20.63
CA VAL A 175 4.40 -10.61 -20.06
C VAL A 175 4.26 -9.16 -20.51
N GLY A 176 3.12 -8.81 -21.12
CA GLY A 176 2.88 -7.45 -21.60
C GLY A 176 2.96 -6.41 -20.46
N GLU A 177 3.71 -5.33 -20.68
CA GLU A 177 4.02 -4.28 -19.69
C GLU A 177 2.79 -3.65 -19.01
N ARG A 178 1.61 -3.75 -19.63
CA ARG A 178 0.37 -3.07 -19.22
C ARG A 178 -0.38 -3.70 -18.04
N LYS A 179 -0.07 -4.94 -17.65
CA LYS A 179 -0.73 -5.64 -16.51
C LYS A 179 -0.10 -5.38 -15.14
N LEU A 180 0.96 -4.57 -15.07
CA LEU A 180 1.88 -4.54 -13.93
C LEU A 180 1.62 -3.42 -12.93
N ASP A 181 1.06 -2.31 -13.42
CA ASP A 181 0.68 -1.21 -12.57
C ASP A 181 -0.78 -1.40 -12.14
N VAL A 182 -1.01 -1.46 -10.82
CA VAL A 182 -2.34 -1.61 -10.23
C VAL A 182 -3.24 -0.45 -10.64
N GLN A 183 -2.70 0.75 -10.79
CA GLN A 183 -3.46 1.89 -11.26
C GLN A 183 -3.95 1.67 -12.70
N SER A 184 -3.04 1.31 -13.60
CA SER A 184 -3.36 0.95 -14.99
C SER A 184 -4.34 -0.21 -15.10
N ALA A 185 -4.13 -1.31 -14.35
CA ALA A 185 -4.98 -2.49 -14.38
C ALA A 185 -6.40 -2.20 -13.87
N VAL A 186 -6.55 -1.38 -12.84
CA VAL A 186 -7.87 -0.98 -12.31
C VAL A 186 -8.59 -0.08 -13.30
N VAL A 187 -7.89 0.87 -13.94
CA VAL A 187 -8.46 1.75 -14.96
C VAL A 187 -8.90 0.96 -16.18
N GLU A 188 -8.12 -0.03 -16.62
CA GLU A 188 -8.46 -0.90 -17.75
C GLU A 188 -9.68 -1.77 -17.44
N ALA A 189 -9.69 -2.46 -16.30
CA ALA A 189 -10.85 -3.25 -15.87
C ALA A 189 -12.12 -2.40 -15.74
N ALA A 190 -11.99 -1.12 -15.34
CA ALA A 190 -13.12 -0.20 -15.32
C ALA A 190 -13.56 0.25 -16.71
N ARG A 191 -12.62 0.43 -17.65
CA ARG A 191 -12.91 0.76 -19.06
C ARG A 191 -13.61 -0.38 -19.77
N GLU A 192 -13.15 -1.62 -19.57
CA GLU A 192 -13.79 -2.83 -20.10
C GLU A 192 -15.23 -2.97 -19.59
N ARG A 193 -15.47 -2.76 -18.29
CA ARG A 193 -16.82 -2.75 -17.70
C ARG A 193 -17.72 -1.64 -18.26
N LYS A 194 -17.17 -0.48 -18.65
CA LYS A 194 -17.94 0.58 -19.30
C LYS A 194 -18.32 0.18 -20.73
N LEU A 195 -17.38 -0.37 -21.49
CA LEU A 195 -17.59 -0.84 -22.86
C LEU A 195 -18.62 -1.98 -22.92
N SER A 196 -18.58 -2.91 -21.97
CA SER A 196 -19.57 -4.00 -21.89
C SER A 196 -20.98 -3.48 -21.64
N ARG A 197 -21.15 -2.49 -20.76
CA ARG A 197 -22.45 -1.87 -20.47
C ARG A 197 -23.02 -1.10 -21.66
N ILE A 198 -22.18 -0.38 -22.40
CA ILE A 198 -22.60 0.32 -23.63
C ILE A 198 -23.07 -0.70 -24.67
N SER A 199 -22.30 -1.79 -24.86
CA SER A 199 -22.69 -2.87 -25.76
C SER A 199 -24.01 -3.55 -25.35
N GLU A 200 -24.27 -3.72 -24.06
CA GLU A 200 -25.54 -4.26 -23.55
C GLU A 200 -26.72 -3.30 -23.79
N GLU A 201 -26.51 -1.99 -23.59
CA GLU A 201 -27.53 -0.96 -23.83
C GLU A 201 -27.86 -0.83 -25.33
N ASP A 202 -26.86 -0.88 -26.21
CA ASP A 202 -27.05 -0.86 -27.67
C ASP A 202 -27.79 -2.12 -28.17
N GLN A 203 -27.48 -3.30 -27.61
CA GLN A 203 -28.20 -4.53 -27.90
C GLN A 203 -29.65 -4.48 -27.42
N LEU A 204 -29.91 -3.89 -26.25
CA LEU A 204 -31.26 -3.73 -25.71
C LEU A 204 -32.09 -2.72 -26.51
N LEU A 205 -31.46 -1.67 -27.03
CA LEU A 205 -32.10 -0.68 -27.94
C LEU A 205 -32.46 -1.33 -29.28
N HIS A 206 -31.56 -2.14 -29.85
CA HIS A 206 -31.85 -2.89 -31.08
C HIS A 206 -32.96 -3.94 -30.89
N ALA A 207 -33.00 -4.62 -29.75
CA ALA A 207 -34.04 -5.61 -29.44
C ALA A 207 -35.43 -4.98 -29.20
N LYS A 208 -35.50 -3.70 -28.84
CA LYS A 208 -36.76 -2.94 -28.68
C LYS A 208 -37.25 -2.28 -29.97
N ALA A 209 -36.42 -2.25 -31.01
CA ALA A 209 -36.73 -1.65 -32.30
C ALA A 209 -37.21 -2.67 -33.36
N CYS A 210 -37.24 -3.97 -33.03
CA CYS A 210 -37.94 -5.03 -33.77
C CYS A 210 -39.24 -5.39 -33.06
#